data_AF-A0A4Y1ZWI8-F1
#
_entry.id   AF-A0A4Y1ZWI8-F1
#
_cell.length_a   1.000
_cell.length_b   1.000
_cell.length_c   1.000
_cell.angle_alpha   90.00
_cell.angle_beta   90.00
_cell.angle_gamma   90.00
#
_symmetry.space_group_name_H-M   'P 1'
#
loop_
_entity.id
_entity.type
_entity.pdbx_description
1 polymer ?
#
loop_
_entity_poly.entity_id
_entity_poly.type
_entity_poly.pdbx_seq_one_letter_code
_entity_poly.pdbx_strand_id
1 'polypeptide(L)'
;MVVWIEGHSLFDAPEGIEQIDSVCTCDPPLENTELHDLVRKIQQHRHTHTCKKNDARSAIYRLNFPRQVCSETRIVAHSSDDFIRSGRRICLQKRRKEDICINNYSPTLQKLWGANMDIQPCGSNESIAYYSAKYMSKAEPVELDPGIRRAVQLILHEECNIFQRLFKICIRMMKERQLSACECV
;
A
#
# COMPACT_ATOMS: atom_id res chain seq x y z
N MET A 1 3.95 5.61 8.53
CA MET A 1 3.24 6.82 8.97
C MET A 1 1.79 6.66 8.57
N VAL A 2 0.87 6.86 9.50
CA VAL A 2 -0.58 6.91 9.24
C VAL A 2 -1.04 8.31 9.60
N VAL A 3 -1.80 8.95 8.72
CA VAL A 3 -2.33 10.30 8.93
C VAL A 3 -3.84 10.19 8.98
N TRP A 4 -4.42 10.63 10.10
CA TRP A 4 -5.86 10.64 10.32
C TRP A 4 -6.47 11.94 9.80
N ILE A 5 -7.63 11.84 9.13
CA ILE A 5 -8.41 13.00 8.68
C ILE A 5 -9.67 13.02 9.52
N GLU A 6 -9.76 13.99 10.40
CA GLU A 6 -10.92 14.17 11.26
C GLU A 6 -12.13 14.66 10.45
N GLY A 7 -13.32 14.12 10.76
CA GLY A 7 -14.57 14.54 10.11
C GLY A 7 -14.69 14.16 8.63
N HIS A 8 -13.90 13.18 8.16
CA HIS A 8 -14.06 12.65 6.81
C HIS A 8 -15.43 11.98 6.65
N SER A 9 -16.10 12.24 5.52
CA SER A 9 -17.35 11.61 5.12
C SER A 9 -17.17 10.09 4.91
N LEU A 10 -18.26 9.37 4.64
CA LEU A 10 -18.16 7.95 4.27
C LEU A 10 -17.18 7.78 3.10
N PHE A 11 -16.23 6.86 3.25
CA PHE A 11 -15.03 6.79 2.40
C PHE A 11 -15.33 6.54 0.91
N ASP A 12 -16.38 5.78 0.63
CA ASP A 12 -16.85 5.43 -0.70
C ASP A 12 -18.03 6.28 -1.20
N ALA A 13 -18.52 7.22 -0.36
CA ALA A 13 -19.53 8.19 -0.78
C ALA A 13 -18.90 9.27 -1.68
N PRO A 14 -19.67 9.90 -2.58
CA PRO A 14 -19.17 10.96 -3.46
C PRO A 14 -18.42 12.07 -2.73
N GLU A 15 -18.95 12.53 -1.59
CA GLU A 15 -18.33 13.57 -0.76
C GLU A 15 -17.01 13.10 -0.15
N GLY A 16 -16.91 11.81 0.19
CA GLY A 16 -15.67 11.22 0.69
C GLY A 16 -14.61 11.11 -0.40
N ILE A 17 -15.00 10.77 -1.63
CA ILE A 17 -14.08 10.73 -2.79
C ILE A 17 -13.55 12.14 -3.10
N GLU A 18 -14.40 13.16 -3.07
CA GLU A 18 -13.98 14.55 -3.24
C GLU A 18 -12.99 15.00 -2.15
N GLN A 19 -13.24 14.62 -0.89
CA GLN A 19 -12.32 14.88 0.20
C GLN A 19 -10.97 14.18 -0.01
N ILE A 20 -10.96 12.93 -0.46
CA ILE A 20 -9.74 12.19 -0.82
C ILE A 20 -8.95 12.94 -1.89
N ASP A 21 -9.60 13.35 -2.97
CA ASP A 21 -8.95 14.04 -4.09
C ASP A 21 -8.39 15.41 -3.67
N SER A 22 -8.98 16.06 -2.67
CA SER A 22 -8.49 17.32 -2.12
C SER A 22 -7.18 17.17 -1.33
N VAL A 23 -6.94 16.01 -0.71
CA VAL A 23 -5.78 15.78 0.18
C VAL A 23 -4.70 14.90 -0.42
N CYS A 24 -5.04 14.11 -1.44
CA CYS A 24 -4.18 13.12 -2.07
C CYS A 24 -4.36 13.15 -3.59
N THR A 25 -3.29 13.44 -4.31
CA THR A 25 -3.32 13.51 -5.78
C THR A 25 -2.07 12.87 -6.38
N CYS A 26 -2.13 12.56 -7.67
CA CYS A 26 -0.96 12.30 -8.50
C CYS A 26 -0.82 13.29 -9.65
N ASP A 27 -1.71 14.29 -9.72
CA ASP A 27 -1.67 15.37 -10.70
C ASP A 27 -0.63 16.41 -10.25
N PRO A 28 0.44 16.65 -11.02
CA PRO A 28 1.38 17.73 -10.72
C PRO A 28 0.68 19.09 -10.89
N PRO A 29 0.98 20.09 -10.04
CA PRO A 29 0.42 21.44 -10.21
C PRO A 29 0.89 22.09 -11.52
N LEU A 30 0.35 23.28 -11.80
CA LEU A 30 0.82 24.10 -12.94
C LEU A 30 2.33 24.32 -12.91
N GLU A 31 2.92 24.41 -14.10
CA GLU A 31 4.34 24.69 -14.30
C GLU A 31 4.74 26.02 -13.63
N ASN A 32 6.00 26.12 -13.22
CA ASN A 32 6.60 27.27 -12.51
C ASN A 32 6.16 27.46 -11.05
N THR A 33 5.58 26.44 -10.42
CA THR A 33 5.39 26.43 -8.97
C THR A 33 6.48 25.63 -8.28
N GLU A 34 6.92 26.04 -7.09
CA GLU A 34 7.89 25.28 -6.28
C GLU A 34 7.43 23.84 -6.03
N LEU A 35 6.12 23.66 -5.82
CA LEU A 35 5.53 22.33 -5.64
C LEU A 35 5.62 21.48 -6.92
N HIS A 36 5.43 22.07 -8.11
CA HIS A 36 5.61 21.34 -9.37
C HIS A 36 7.03 20.79 -9.49
N ASP A 37 8.04 21.63 -9.24
CA ASP A 37 9.44 21.21 -9.33
C ASP A 37 9.76 20.12 -8.32
N LEU A 38 9.23 20.24 -7.11
CA LEU A 38 9.37 19.22 -6.08
C LEU A 38 8.71 17.90 -6.53
N VAL A 39 7.46 17.91 -6.97
CA VAL A 39 6.75 16.71 -7.44
C VAL A 39 7.51 16.04 -8.59
N ARG A 40 7.96 16.81 -9.60
CA ARG A 40 8.73 16.26 -10.72
C ARG A 40 10.07 15.70 -10.29
N LYS A 41 10.73 16.31 -9.31
CA LYS A 41 12.04 15.87 -8.83
C LYS A 41 11.95 14.59 -8.00
N ILE A 42 10.97 14.49 -7.09
CA ILE A 42 10.97 13.44 -6.06
C ILE A 42 9.78 12.50 -6.10
N GLN A 43 8.65 12.84 -6.74
CA GLN A 43 7.51 11.93 -6.87
C GLN A 43 7.45 11.20 -8.21
N GLN A 44 8.18 11.68 -9.21
CA GLN A 44 8.26 11.01 -10.49
C GLN A 44 9.18 9.79 -10.41
N HIS A 45 8.58 8.61 -10.56
CA HIS A 45 9.30 7.35 -10.67
C HIS A 45 10.08 7.29 -11.98
N ARG A 46 11.32 6.82 -11.88
CA ARG A 46 12.18 6.48 -13.02
C ARG A 46 12.68 5.06 -12.82
N HIS A 47 12.55 4.23 -13.86
CA HIS A 47 13.02 2.86 -13.77
C HIS A 47 14.54 2.84 -13.60
N THR A 48 15.00 2.23 -12.52
CA THR A 48 16.40 1.91 -12.24
C THR A 48 16.61 0.41 -12.28
N HIS A 49 17.87 -0.05 -12.24
CA HIS A 49 18.18 -1.47 -12.18
C HIS A 49 17.56 -2.17 -10.94
N THR A 50 17.37 -1.47 -9.82
CA THR A 50 16.71 -1.99 -8.62
C THR A 50 15.20 -2.01 -8.71
N CYS A 51 14.59 -1.31 -9.67
CA CYS A 51 13.15 -1.28 -9.85
C CYS A 51 12.61 -2.62 -10.32
N LYS A 52 13.40 -3.40 -11.06
CA LYS A 52 13.03 -4.73 -11.51
C LYS A 52 13.14 -5.71 -10.34
N LYS A 53 12.12 -6.56 -10.16
CA LYS A 53 12.23 -7.72 -9.29
C LYS A 53 12.94 -8.83 -10.09
N ASN A 54 14.01 -9.39 -9.54
CA ASN A 54 14.65 -10.58 -10.11
C ASN A 54 13.84 -11.81 -9.64
N ASP A 55 12.68 -12.00 -10.24
CA ASP A 55 11.83 -13.17 -9.99
C ASP A 55 11.62 -13.90 -11.31
N ALA A 56 11.95 -15.20 -11.34
CA ALA A 56 11.96 -16.02 -12.55
C ALA A 56 10.56 -16.18 -13.19
N ARG A 57 9.48 -15.82 -12.47
CA ARG A 57 8.10 -16.06 -12.90
C ARG A 57 7.35 -14.83 -13.41
N SER A 58 7.89 -13.62 -13.29
CA SER A 58 7.23 -12.43 -13.86
C SER A 58 8.16 -11.22 -13.93
N ALA A 59 8.12 -10.49 -15.05
CA ALA A 59 8.77 -9.19 -15.21
C ALA A 59 7.96 -8.08 -14.51
N ILE A 60 7.65 -8.25 -13.23
CA ILE A 60 6.91 -7.25 -12.44
C ILE A 60 7.91 -6.26 -11.82
N TYR A 61 7.67 -4.97 -12.02
CA TYR A 61 8.41 -3.91 -11.34
C TYR A 61 7.99 -3.86 -9.86
N ARG A 62 8.97 -3.73 -8.95
CA ARG A 62 8.77 -3.78 -7.49
C ARG A 62 7.71 -2.79 -6.98
N LEU A 63 7.58 -1.66 -7.67
CA LEU A 63 6.71 -0.54 -7.29
C LEU A 63 5.42 -0.47 -8.11
N ASN A 64 5.15 -1.46 -8.97
CA ASN A 64 3.97 -1.53 -9.83
C ASN A 64 3.76 -0.29 -10.73
N PHE A 65 4.85 0.19 -11.33
CA PHE A 65 4.83 1.22 -12.37
C PHE A 65 4.92 0.58 -13.77
N PRO A 66 4.29 1.18 -14.81
CA PRO A 66 3.40 2.34 -14.74
C PRO A 66 2.07 2.03 -14.06
N ARG A 67 1.46 3.02 -13.41
CA ARG A 67 0.13 2.86 -12.80
C ARG A 67 -0.98 2.99 -13.83
N GLN A 68 -2.12 2.38 -13.53
CA GLN A 68 -3.29 2.39 -14.42
C GLN A 68 -3.88 3.79 -14.56
N VAL A 69 -4.28 4.16 -15.78
CA VAL A 69 -5.04 5.38 -16.06
C VAL A 69 -6.46 5.24 -15.51
N CYS A 70 -6.96 6.27 -14.84
CA CYS A 70 -8.28 6.28 -14.23
C CYS A 70 -8.94 7.63 -14.48
N SER A 71 -10.17 7.65 -15.02
CA SER A 71 -10.90 8.89 -15.31
C SER A 71 -11.38 9.62 -14.05
N GLU A 72 -11.62 8.86 -12.99
CA GLU A 72 -12.13 9.33 -11.70
C GLU A 72 -11.55 8.49 -10.56
N THR A 73 -11.53 9.04 -9.35
CA THR A 73 -11.10 8.29 -8.17
C THR A 73 -12.19 7.30 -7.78
N ARG A 74 -11.81 6.05 -7.51
CA ARG A 74 -12.75 5.01 -7.07
C ARG A 74 -12.17 4.08 -6.02
N ILE A 75 -13.04 3.58 -5.17
CA ILE A 75 -12.72 2.57 -4.16
C ILE A 75 -12.89 1.18 -4.78
N VAL A 76 -11.96 0.29 -4.45
CA VAL A 76 -11.84 -1.04 -5.03
C VAL A 76 -11.94 -2.08 -3.92
N ALA A 77 -12.84 -3.04 -4.11
CA ALA A 77 -13.02 -4.14 -3.17
C ALA A 77 -11.78 -5.04 -3.13
N HIS A 78 -11.42 -5.51 -1.94
CA HIS A 78 -10.28 -6.40 -1.71
C HIS A 78 -10.35 -7.72 -2.52
N SER A 79 -11.56 -8.16 -2.86
CA SER A 79 -11.81 -9.37 -3.65
C SER A 79 -11.70 -9.18 -5.17
N SER A 80 -11.58 -7.94 -5.65
CA SER A 80 -11.61 -7.65 -7.09
C SER A 80 -10.27 -7.90 -7.78
N ASP A 81 -10.31 -8.17 -9.09
CA ASP A 81 -9.11 -8.26 -9.92
C ASP A 81 -8.32 -6.95 -9.96
N ASP A 82 -9.02 -5.81 -9.90
CA ASP A 82 -8.40 -4.47 -9.87
C ASP A 82 -7.54 -4.28 -8.62
N PHE A 83 -7.96 -4.82 -7.47
CA PHE A 83 -7.15 -4.80 -6.26
C PHE A 83 -5.83 -5.55 -6.49
N ILE A 84 -5.87 -6.72 -7.12
CA ILE A 84 -4.67 -7.51 -7.40
C ILE A 84 -3.77 -6.79 -8.41
N ARG A 85 -4.33 -6.32 -9.54
CA ARG A 85 -3.61 -5.68 -10.65
C ARG A 85 -2.98 -4.34 -10.24
N SER A 86 -3.63 -3.58 -9.38
CA SER A 86 -3.12 -2.31 -8.88
C SER A 86 -2.01 -2.44 -7.83
N GLY A 87 -1.61 -3.67 -7.48
CA GLY A 87 -0.60 -3.91 -6.46
C GLY A 87 -1.20 -3.80 -5.04
N ARG A 88 -2.46 -4.19 -4.89
CA ARG A 88 -3.24 -4.19 -3.64
C ARG A 88 -3.55 -2.77 -3.14
N ARG A 89 -3.92 -1.87 -4.05
CA ARG A 89 -4.40 -0.52 -3.72
C ARG A 89 -5.91 -0.55 -3.59
N ILE A 90 -6.41 0.01 -2.49
CA ILE A 90 -7.85 0.07 -2.17
C ILE A 90 -8.52 1.28 -2.82
N CYS A 91 -7.76 2.37 -2.97
CA CYS A 91 -8.21 3.58 -3.67
C CYS A 91 -7.38 3.74 -4.95
N LEU A 92 -8.05 3.75 -6.09
CA LEU A 92 -7.44 4.11 -7.38
C LEU A 92 -7.76 5.57 -7.66
N GLN A 93 -6.74 6.43 -7.58
CA GLN A 93 -6.89 7.86 -7.83
C GLN A 93 -7.09 8.13 -9.32
N LYS A 94 -7.89 9.14 -9.61
CA LYS A 94 -7.95 9.79 -10.93
C LYS A 94 -6.54 10.08 -11.41
N ARG A 95 -6.23 9.62 -12.61
CA ARG A 95 -4.87 9.60 -13.15
C ARG A 95 -4.88 9.66 -14.65
N ARG A 96 -4.23 10.69 -15.19
CA ARG A 96 -4.03 10.85 -16.64
C ARG A 96 -2.87 9.99 -17.13
N LYS A 97 -2.75 9.84 -18.44
CA LYS A 97 -1.72 8.99 -19.09
C LYS A 97 -0.31 9.54 -18.85
N GLU A 98 -0.18 10.84 -18.69
CA GLU A 98 1.09 11.55 -18.50
C GLU A 98 1.62 11.38 -17.07
N ASP A 99 0.73 11.05 -16.13
CA ASP A 99 1.01 10.99 -14.68
C ASP A 99 1.12 9.55 -14.16
N ILE A 100 1.15 8.55 -15.04
CA ILE A 100 1.24 7.12 -14.69
C ILE A 100 2.49 6.76 -13.89
N CYS A 101 3.53 7.59 -13.96
CA CYS A 101 4.79 7.44 -13.24
C CYS A 101 4.90 8.34 -12.00
N ILE A 102 3.86 9.07 -11.63
CA ILE A 102 3.88 9.93 -10.44
C ILE A 102 3.27 9.17 -9.25
N ASN A 103 3.97 9.16 -8.12
CA ASN A 103 3.40 8.64 -6.88
C ASN A 103 2.18 9.45 -6.44
N ASN A 104 1.33 8.83 -5.62
CA ASN A 104 0.31 9.60 -4.93
C ASN A 104 1.00 10.40 -3.82
N TYR A 105 0.70 11.68 -3.71
CA TYR A 105 1.26 12.57 -2.72
C TYR A 105 0.17 13.51 -2.17
N SER A 106 0.40 14.03 -0.97
CA SER A 106 -0.42 15.11 -0.43
C SER A 106 0.29 16.44 -0.71
N PRO A 107 -0.33 17.40 -1.41
CA PRO A 107 0.30 18.70 -1.69
C PRO A 107 0.79 19.41 -0.42
N THR A 108 0.03 19.32 0.67
CA THR A 108 0.37 19.92 1.96
C THR A 108 1.59 19.24 2.58
N LEU A 109 1.56 17.91 2.72
CA LEU A 109 2.70 17.18 3.27
C LEU A 109 3.94 17.30 2.38
N GLN A 110 3.75 17.40 1.07
CA GLN A 110 4.85 17.51 0.14
C GLN A 110 5.69 18.77 0.37
N LYS A 111 5.02 19.92 0.56
CA LYS A 111 5.67 21.20 0.87
C LYS A 111 6.44 21.17 2.19
N LEU A 112 5.92 20.44 3.18
CA LEU A 112 6.52 20.36 4.52
C LEU A 112 7.65 19.32 4.60
N TRP A 113 7.46 18.16 3.97
CA TRP A 113 8.33 16.99 4.09
C TRP A 113 9.49 17.01 3.08
N GLY A 114 9.26 17.51 1.86
CA GLY A 114 10.32 17.63 0.85
C GLY A 114 10.92 16.31 0.35
N ALA A 115 10.30 15.15 0.64
CA ALA A 115 10.77 13.82 0.24
C ALA A 115 9.69 12.98 -0.46
N ASN A 116 10.12 11.87 -1.08
CA ASN A 116 9.23 10.93 -1.77
C ASN A 116 8.14 10.40 -0.82
N MET A 117 6.91 10.29 -1.34
CA MET A 117 5.74 9.81 -0.60
C MET A 117 4.92 8.95 -1.55
N ASP A 118 4.51 7.77 -1.12
CA ASP A 118 3.55 6.95 -1.87
C ASP A 118 2.36 6.67 -0.96
N ILE A 119 1.51 7.69 -0.81
CA ILE A 119 0.37 7.63 0.11
C ILE A 119 -0.80 6.87 -0.53
N GLN A 120 -1.59 6.21 0.32
CA GLN A 120 -2.81 5.52 -0.07
C GLN A 120 -3.92 5.88 0.93
N PRO A 121 -5.00 6.50 0.47
CA PRO A 121 -6.22 6.62 1.25
C PRO A 121 -6.75 5.24 1.61
N CYS A 122 -7.16 5.09 2.85
CA CYS A 122 -7.74 3.87 3.39
C CYS A 122 -8.87 4.26 4.36
N GLY A 123 -10.06 3.72 4.17
CA GLY A 123 -11.25 4.13 4.93
C GLY A 123 -11.89 3.05 5.78
N SER A 124 -11.21 1.92 5.97
CA SER A 124 -11.74 0.81 6.78
C SER A 124 -10.73 0.33 7.81
N ASN A 125 -11.20 -0.17 8.95
CA ASN A 125 -10.33 -0.72 9.99
C ASN A 125 -9.50 -1.90 9.46
N GLU A 126 -10.10 -2.71 8.59
CA GLU A 126 -9.45 -3.84 7.93
C GLU A 126 -8.29 -3.37 7.04
N SER A 127 -8.48 -2.26 6.31
CA SER A 127 -7.44 -1.69 5.44
C SER A 127 -6.25 -1.14 6.24
N ILE A 128 -6.51 -0.51 7.39
CA ILE A 128 -5.47 0.00 8.30
C ILE A 128 -4.72 -1.17 8.95
N ALA A 129 -5.44 -2.19 9.41
CA ALA A 129 -4.86 -3.40 9.97
C ALA A 129 -4.01 -4.14 8.94
N TYR A 130 -4.52 -4.28 7.70
CA TYR A 130 -3.79 -4.88 6.58
C TYR A 130 -2.50 -4.12 6.26
N TYR A 131 -2.56 -2.79 6.18
CA TYR A 131 -1.38 -1.95 5.96
C TYR A 131 -0.35 -2.16 7.07
N SER A 132 -0.78 -2.08 8.33
CA SER A 132 0.09 -2.24 9.49
C SER A 132 0.76 -3.61 9.50
N ALA A 133 -0.02 -4.69 9.33
CA ALA A 133 0.47 -6.05 9.26
C ALA A 133 1.49 -6.25 8.14
N LYS A 134 1.23 -5.69 6.94
CA LYS A 134 2.15 -5.78 5.79
C LYS A 134 3.52 -5.15 6.07
N TYR A 135 3.56 -4.05 6.83
CA TYR A 135 4.83 -3.41 7.21
C TYR A 135 5.52 -4.14 8.36
N MET A 136 4.77 -4.59 9.36
CA MET A 136 5.29 -5.42 10.45
C MET A 136 5.89 -6.72 9.94
N SER A 137 5.31 -7.29 8.88
CA SER A 137 5.76 -8.54 8.27
C SER A 137 6.84 -8.35 7.19
N LYS A 138 7.29 -7.11 6.93
CA LYS A 138 8.22 -6.83 5.81
C LYS A 138 9.62 -7.40 6.04
N ALA A 139 10.02 -7.53 7.30
CA ALA A 139 11.30 -8.11 7.71
C ALA A 139 11.23 -9.63 7.92
N GLU A 140 10.06 -10.24 7.74
CA GLU A 140 9.90 -11.68 7.97
C GLU A 140 10.65 -12.49 6.91
N PRO A 141 11.29 -13.60 7.30
CA PRO A 141 12.03 -14.45 6.38
C PRO A 141 11.08 -15.10 5.35
N VAL A 142 11.56 -15.28 4.12
CA VAL A 142 10.77 -15.91 3.04
C VAL A 142 10.44 -17.36 3.38
N GLU A 143 11.30 -17.99 4.17
CA GLU A 143 11.20 -19.35 4.69
C GLU A 143 10.03 -19.55 5.65
N LEU A 144 9.44 -18.45 6.15
CA LEU A 144 8.26 -18.45 7.02
C LEU A 144 6.99 -18.85 6.25
N ASP A 145 6.89 -18.56 4.95
CA ASP A 145 5.65 -18.78 4.17
C ASP A 145 5.25 -20.29 4.12
N PRO A 146 6.15 -21.25 3.84
CA PRO A 146 5.82 -22.68 3.93
C PRO A 146 5.45 -23.17 5.34
N GLY A 147 5.99 -22.55 6.40
CA GLY A 147 5.71 -22.86 7.79
C GLY A 147 4.29 -22.44 8.19
N ILE A 148 3.93 -21.19 7.83
CA ILE A 148 2.59 -20.64 8.03
C ILE A 148 1.56 -21.45 7.24
N ARG A 149 1.80 -21.73 5.96
CA ARG A 149 0.84 -22.49 5.13
C ARG A 149 0.51 -23.86 5.73
N ARG A 150 1.52 -24.59 6.21
CA ARG A 150 1.32 -25.86 6.90
C ARG A 150 0.53 -25.69 8.19
N ALA A 151 0.83 -24.68 8.99
CA ALA A 151 0.09 -24.41 10.23
C ALA A 151 -1.38 -24.08 9.94
N VAL A 152 -1.66 -23.25 8.94
CA VAL A 152 -3.03 -22.93 8.50
C VAL A 152 -3.77 -24.19 8.07
N GLN A 153 -3.16 -25.06 7.26
CA GLN A 153 -3.76 -26.32 6.82
C GLN A 153 -4.12 -27.21 8.01
N LEU A 154 -3.21 -27.40 8.97
CA LEU A 154 -3.47 -28.22 10.16
C LEU A 154 -4.63 -27.67 10.99
N ILE A 155 -4.68 -26.35 11.17
CA ILE A 155 -5.68 -25.67 12.00
C ILE A 155 -7.07 -25.66 11.35
N LEU A 156 -7.16 -25.64 10.02
CA LEU A 156 -8.44 -25.72 9.30
C LEU A 156 -9.18 -27.05 9.55
N HIS A 157 -8.44 -28.12 9.84
CA HIS A 157 -9.00 -29.44 10.14
C HIS A 157 -9.33 -29.64 11.64
N GLU A 158 -8.94 -28.71 12.51
CA GLU A 158 -9.24 -28.79 13.95
C GLU A 158 -10.59 -28.13 14.28
N GLU A 159 -11.41 -28.78 15.10
CA GLU A 159 -12.59 -28.17 15.71
C GLU A 159 -12.18 -27.21 16.83
N CYS A 160 -11.93 -25.96 16.47
CA CYS A 160 -11.64 -24.89 17.42
C CYS A 160 -12.21 -23.56 16.93
N ASN A 161 -12.44 -22.62 17.85
CA ASN A 161 -13.00 -21.33 17.49
C ASN A 161 -11.97 -20.46 16.75
N ILE A 162 -12.45 -19.43 16.03
CA ILE A 162 -11.60 -18.55 15.21
C ILE A 162 -10.45 -17.93 16.04
N PHE A 163 -10.72 -17.55 17.29
CA PHE A 163 -9.69 -16.98 18.16
C PHE A 163 -8.55 -17.97 18.44
N GLN A 164 -8.87 -19.22 18.79
CA GLN A 164 -7.88 -20.27 19.02
C GLN A 164 -7.09 -20.59 17.74
N ARG A 165 -7.75 -20.61 16.59
CA ARG A 165 -7.11 -20.78 15.28
C ARG A 165 -6.08 -19.67 15.02
N LEU A 166 -6.50 -18.41 15.17
CA LEU A 166 -5.62 -17.25 14.99
C LEU A 166 -4.47 -17.26 16.00
N PHE A 167 -4.74 -17.56 17.27
CA PHE A 167 -3.73 -17.63 18.32
C PHE A 167 -2.66 -18.68 18.00
N LYS A 168 -3.05 -19.88 17.55
CA LYS A 168 -2.09 -20.93 17.13
C LYS A 168 -1.21 -20.49 15.96
N ILE A 169 -1.78 -19.81 14.95
CA ILE A 169 -1.02 -19.23 13.84
C ILE A 169 -0.02 -18.20 14.36
N CYS A 170 -0.46 -17.27 15.22
CA CYS A 170 0.40 -16.24 15.80
C CYS A 170 1.57 -16.85 16.60
N ILE A 171 1.31 -17.84 17.46
CA ILE A 171 2.36 -18.54 18.21
C ILE A 171 3.36 -19.19 17.25
N ARG A 172 2.89 -19.80 16.15
CA ARG A 172 3.78 -20.43 15.17
C ARG A 172 4.64 -19.39 14.46
N MET A 173 4.07 -18.28 14.04
CA MET A 173 4.80 -17.15 13.44
C MET A 173 5.87 -16.64 14.40
N MET A 174 5.52 -16.38 15.67
CA MET A 174 6.48 -15.90 16.67
C MET A 174 7.62 -16.89 16.95
N LYS A 175 7.37 -18.20 16.86
CA LYS A 175 8.42 -19.22 17.03
C LYS A 175 9.42 -19.26 15.86
N GLU A 176 8.98 -18.93 14.66
CA GLU A 176 9.81 -18.96 13.44
C GLU A 176 10.41 -17.59 13.11
N ARG A 177 9.86 -16.51 13.69
CA ARG A 177 10.37 -15.14 13.55
C ARG A 177 11.77 -15.05 14.15
N GLN A 178 12.72 -14.65 13.33
CA GLN A 178 14.05 -14.26 13.77
C GLN A 178 14.00 -12.81 14.23
N LEU A 179 14.67 -12.48 15.34
CA LEU A 179 14.80 -11.09 15.77
C LEU A 179 15.46 -10.28 14.66
N SER A 180 14.80 -9.21 14.23
CA SER A 180 15.36 -8.31 13.23
C SER A 180 16.48 -7.48 13.87
N ALA A 181 17.40 -6.96 13.04
CA ALA A 181 18.46 -6.06 13.52
C ALA A 181 17.93 -4.82 14.25
N CYS A 182 16.68 -4.40 14.00
CA CYS A 182 16.03 -3.29 14.69
C CYS A 182 15.51 -3.64 16.09
N GLU A 183 15.35 -4.93 16.40
CA GLU A 183 14.87 -5.45 17.70
C GLU A 183 16.02 -5.92 18.60
N CYS A 184 17.22 -6.10 18.05
CA CYS A 184 18.44 -6.37 18.82
C CYS A 184 19.05 -5.06 19.33
N VAL A 185 18.56 -4.60 20.50
CA VAL A 185 19.18 -3.50 21.28
C VAL A 185 20.06 -4.09 22.37
#